data_AF-A0A0F9IGH4-F1
#
_entry.id   AF-A0A0F9IGH4-F1
#
_cell.length_a   1.000
_cell.length_b   1.000
_cell.length_c   1.000
_cell.angle_alpha   90.00
_cell.angle_beta   90.00
_cell.angle_gamma   90.00
#
_symmetry.space_group_name_H-M   'P 1'
#
loop_
_entity.id
_entity.type
_entity.pdbx_description
1 polymer ?
#
loop_
_entity_poly.entity_id
_entity_poly.type
_entity_poly.pdbx_seq_one_letter_code
_entity_poly.pdbx_strand_id
1 'polypeptide(L)'
;MPEHESLELYEAIDDYYAAQEDREPQIKRAWAVEHLQALASTGKSDDELLMVWDDINALSIFIEDMPNTDLSTIPHWQYSAFMQWADQCLDEPGYSLRLEHVRRLMGNIREFYQFLVDKAHMSNLREISSAFDYICGRDEVRLIETLPYTGAEHWLTARATFHEGRVKREAVFSISDQWLLLLLASVGGSWNHMGRLASTVSTRGGGTRKLAIYNLRRKLKRIGYENKPEDILMCTCSLDDDELDRATRWFFRG
;
A
#
# COMPACT_ATOMS: atom_id res chain seq x y z
N MET A 1 -28.63 4.71 -29.16
CA MET A 1 -28.59 5.46 -27.89
C MET A 1 -28.86 4.47 -26.76
N PRO A 2 -27.96 4.40 -25.78
CA PRO A 2 -28.36 4.22 -24.40
C PRO A 2 -27.90 5.46 -23.60
N GLU A 3 -28.82 6.37 -23.33
CA GLU A 3 -28.64 7.61 -22.53
C GLU A 3 -29.14 7.41 -21.09
N HIS A 4 -28.79 6.28 -20.49
CA HIS A 4 -28.90 6.10 -19.04
C HIS A 4 -27.57 5.56 -18.55
N GLU A 5 -26.53 6.40 -18.66
CA GLU A 5 -25.38 6.29 -17.79
C GLU A 5 -25.90 6.45 -16.35
N SER A 6 -25.72 5.43 -15.51
CA SER A 6 -26.17 5.46 -14.10
C SER A 6 -25.60 6.67 -13.39
N LEU A 7 -26.46 7.64 -13.09
CA LEU A 7 -26.07 8.90 -12.45
C LEU A 7 -25.32 8.63 -11.13
N GLU A 8 -25.77 7.62 -10.37
CA GLU A 8 -25.17 7.21 -9.10
C GLU A 8 -23.73 6.70 -9.25
N LEU A 9 -23.44 5.91 -10.29
CA LEU A 9 -22.09 5.41 -10.56
C LEU A 9 -21.12 6.56 -10.84
N TYR A 10 -21.51 7.49 -11.71
CA TYR A 10 -20.65 8.60 -12.08
C TYR A 10 -20.52 9.64 -10.98
N GLU A 11 -21.57 9.86 -10.18
CA GLU A 11 -21.50 10.66 -8.95
C GLU A 11 -20.50 10.04 -7.94
N ALA A 12 -20.56 8.73 -7.69
CA ALA A 12 -19.63 8.05 -6.79
C ALA A 12 -18.17 8.15 -7.27
N ILE A 13 -17.94 8.04 -8.58
CA ILE A 13 -16.61 8.25 -9.18
C ILE A 13 -16.17 9.70 -8.98
N ASP A 14 -17.02 10.66 -9.30
CA ASP A 14 -16.69 12.07 -9.22
C ASP A 14 -16.43 12.53 -7.79
N ASP A 15 -17.19 12.05 -6.82
CA ASP A 15 -16.99 12.32 -5.39
C ASP A 15 -15.63 11.83 -4.91
N TYR A 16 -15.22 10.61 -5.27
CA TYR A 16 -13.90 10.10 -4.93
C TYR A 16 -12.78 11.00 -5.49
N TYR A 17 -12.83 11.34 -6.77
CA TYR A 17 -11.78 12.16 -7.40
C TYR A 17 -11.81 13.63 -6.95
N ALA A 18 -12.99 14.18 -6.64
CA ALA A 18 -13.12 15.53 -6.08
C ALA A 18 -12.54 15.63 -4.67
N ALA A 19 -12.64 14.56 -3.87
CA ALA A 19 -12.06 14.50 -2.53
C ALA A 19 -10.52 14.46 -2.51
N GLN A 20 -9.86 14.28 -3.65
CA GLN A 20 -8.40 14.16 -3.73
C GLN A 20 -7.65 15.50 -3.64
N GLU A 21 -8.35 16.65 -3.62
CA GLU A 21 -7.90 18.06 -3.49
C GLU A 21 -6.66 18.47 -4.34
N ASP A 22 -5.48 17.91 -4.06
CA ASP A 22 -4.19 18.19 -4.73
C ASP A 22 -3.37 16.92 -5.06
N ARG A 23 -3.91 15.72 -4.80
CA ARG A 23 -3.21 14.45 -5.03
C ARG A 23 -3.39 14.03 -6.48
N GLU A 24 -2.31 13.55 -7.07
CA GLU A 24 -2.39 12.83 -8.33
C GLU A 24 -2.67 11.35 -8.01
N PRO A 25 -3.89 10.84 -8.21
CA PRO A 25 -4.24 9.46 -7.86
C PRO A 25 -3.47 8.48 -8.75
N GLN A 26 -3.10 7.32 -8.17
CA GLN A 26 -2.34 6.29 -8.89
C GLN A 26 -3.21 5.65 -9.99
N ILE A 27 -4.48 5.41 -9.70
CA ILE A 27 -5.49 5.04 -10.70
C ILE A 27 -6.14 6.33 -11.20
N LYS A 28 -6.08 6.58 -12.52
CA LYS A 28 -6.64 7.80 -13.11
C LYS A 28 -8.15 7.66 -13.31
N ARG A 29 -8.89 8.76 -13.13
CA ARG A 29 -10.34 8.81 -13.40
C ARG A 29 -10.69 8.31 -14.79
N ALA A 30 -9.95 8.77 -15.80
CA ALA A 30 -10.17 8.36 -17.19
C ALA A 30 -10.06 6.83 -17.35
N TRP A 31 -9.11 6.19 -16.67
CA TRP A 31 -8.93 4.74 -16.75
C TRP A 31 -10.11 3.98 -16.15
N ALA A 32 -10.59 4.40 -14.97
CA ALA A 32 -11.74 3.78 -14.32
C ALA A 32 -13.02 3.96 -15.15
N VAL A 33 -13.28 5.18 -15.63
CA VAL A 33 -14.46 5.50 -16.45
C VAL A 33 -14.44 4.71 -17.77
N GLU A 34 -13.32 4.71 -18.50
CA GLU A 34 -13.24 3.99 -19.77
C GLU A 34 -13.41 2.47 -19.58
N HIS A 35 -12.91 1.91 -18.46
CA HIS A 35 -13.11 0.50 -18.14
C HIS A 35 -14.59 0.18 -17.88
N LEU A 36 -15.26 0.97 -17.04
CA LEU A 36 -16.66 0.78 -16.70
C LEU A 36 -17.56 0.96 -17.93
N GLN A 37 -17.26 1.93 -18.81
CA GLN A 37 -17.95 2.09 -20.09
C GLN A 37 -17.74 0.90 -21.03
N ALA A 38 -16.52 0.34 -21.08
CA ALA A 38 -16.25 -0.86 -21.85
C ALA A 38 -17.08 -2.05 -21.32
N LEU A 39 -17.16 -2.21 -20.00
CA LEU A 39 -18.00 -3.24 -19.37
C LEU A 39 -19.50 -3.02 -19.60
N ALA A 40 -20.00 -1.79 -19.51
CA ALA A 40 -21.38 -1.44 -19.82
C ALA A 40 -21.75 -1.84 -21.26
N SER A 41 -20.81 -1.66 -22.20
CA SER A 41 -21.01 -2.04 -23.61
C SER A 41 -21.14 -3.56 -23.82
N THR A 42 -20.68 -4.38 -22.87
CA THR A 42 -20.87 -5.84 -22.86
C THR A 42 -22.17 -6.30 -22.20
N GLY A 43 -22.97 -5.36 -21.68
CA GLY A 43 -24.28 -5.62 -21.10
C GLY A 43 -24.29 -5.91 -19.61
N LYS A 44 -23.24 -5.54 -18.86
CA LYS A 44 -23.27 -5.54 -17.39
C LYS A 44 -24.34 -4.57 -16.86
N SER A 45 -25.03 -4.94 -15.78
CA SER A 45 -25.99 -4.06 -15.13
C SER A 45 -25.31 -2.94 -14.33
N ASP A 46 -26.07 -1.90 -14.00
CA ASP A 46 -25.56 -0.79 -13.17
C ASP A 46 -25.06 -1.28 -11.81
N ASP A 47 -25.77 -2.20 -11.16
CA ASP A 47 -25.35 -2.82 -9.89
C ASP A 47 -24.01 -3.56 -10.04
N GLU A 48 -23.79 -4.26 -11.15
CA GLU A 48 -22.53 -4.94 -11.43
C GLU A 48 -21.39 -3.94 -11.68
N LEU A 49 -21.68 -2.81 -12.33
CA LEU A 49 -20.69 -1.75 -12.59
C LEU A 49 -20.32 -1.01 -11.29
N LEU A 50 -21.29 -0.71 -10.44
CA LEU A 50 -21.07 -0.15 -9.10
C LEU A 50 -20.20 -1.08 -8.26
N MET A 51 -20.50 -2.37 -8.26
CA MET A 51 -19.70 -3.36 -7.55
C MET A 51 -18.25 -3.47 -8.07
N VAL A 52 -18.04 -3.35 -9.39
CA VAL A 52 -16.69 -3.28 -9.97
C VAL A 52 -15.98 -1.99 -9.57
N TRP A 53 -16.69 -0.86 -9.59
CA TRP A 53 -16.16 0.42 -9.13
C TRP A 53 -15.73 0.36 -7.67
N ASP A 54 -16.56 -0.19 -6.78
CA ASP A 54 -16.26 -0.32 -5.36
C ASP A 54 -14.97 -1.13 -5.12
N ASP A 55 -14.74 -2.20 -5.87
CA ASP A 55 -13.51 -2.99 -5.78
C ASP A 55 -12.28 -2.23 -6.28
N ILE A 56 -12.42 -1.47 -7.38
CA ILE A 56 -11.35 -0.62 -7.92
C ILE A 56 -11.05 0.54 -6.97
N ASN A 57 -12.09 1.14 -6.38
CA ASN A 57 -11.99 2.23 -5.44
C ASN A 57 -11.32 1.76 -4.14
N ALA A 58 -11.69 0.59 -3.61
CA ALA A 58 -11.03 -0.03 -2.48
C ALA A 58 -9.52 -0.21 -2.73
N LEU A 59 -9.13 -0.69 -3.91
CA LEU A 59 -7.72 -0.75 -4.29
C LEU A 59 -7.08 0.64 -4.37
N SER A 60 -7.77 1.60 -4.97
CA SER A 60 -7.28 2.98 -5.12
C SER A 60 -6.97 3.61 -3.78
N ILE A 61 -7.88 3.50 -2.80
CA ILE A 61 -7.69 3.94 -1.42
C ILE A 61 -6.48 3.24 -0.79
N PHE A 62 -6.36 1.92 -0.95
CA PHE A 62 -5.26 1.15 -0.36
C PHE A 62 -3.89 1.57 -0.91
N ILE A 63 -3.77 1.84 -2.20
CA ILE A 63 -2.49 2.18 -2.84
C ILE A 63 -2.14 3.67 -2.76
N GLU A 64 -3.05 4.55 -2.35
CA GLU A 64 -2.81 6.00 -2.31
C GLU A 64 -1.60 6.40 -1.44
N ASP A 65 -1.37 5.67 -0.35
CA ASP A 65 -0.25 5.93 0.56
C ASP A 65 1.06 5.25 0.13
N MET A 66 1.00 4.38 -0.87
CA MET A 66 2.18 3.82 -1.53
C MET A 66 2.91 4.95 -2.30
N PRO A 67 4.24 4.85 -2.48
CA PRO A 67 4.93 5.81 -3.33
C PRO A 67 4.38 5.65 -4.74
N ASN A 68 4.48 6.67 -5.59
CA ASN A 68 4.05 6.56 -6.99
C ASN A 68 4.69 5.33 -7.64
N THR A 69 3.94 4.25 -7.68
CA THR A 69 4.38 2.92 -8.05
C THR A 69 3.62 2.58 -9.31
N ASP A 70 4.35 2.14 -10.33
CA ASP A 70 3.71 1.53 -11.48
C ASP A 70 2.87 0.34 -10.98
N LEU A 71 1.56 0.35 -11.25
CA LEU A 71 0.63 -0.70 -10.82
C LEU A 71 1.13 -2.10 -11.19
N SER A 72 1.91 -2.23 -12.28
CA SER A 72 2.52 -3.50 -12.73
C SER A 72 3.68 -4.00 -11.88
N THR A 73 4.13 -3.20 -10.92
CA THR A 73 5.27 -3.48 -10.05
C THR A 73 4.88 -3.66 -8.58
N ILE A 74 3.59 -3.51 -8.25
CA ILE A 74 3.04 -3.84 -6.93
C ILE A 74 3.35 -5.32 -6.66
N PRO A 75 4.20 -5.64 -5.67
CA PRO A 75 4.59 -7.03 -5.43
C PRO A 75 3.39 -7.91 -5.07
N HIS A 76 3.38 -9.16 -5.54
CA HIS A 76 2.24 -10.09 -5.32
C HIS A 76 1.83 -10.24 -3.84
N TRP A 77 2.76 -10.11 -2.89
CA TRP A 77 2.46 -10.21 -1.47
C TRP A 77 1.71 -8.98 -0.91
N GLN A 78 1.80 -7.80 -1.55
CA GLN A 78 1.04 -6.62 -1.13
C GLN A 78 -0.46 -6.84 -1.28
N TYR A 79 -0.89 -7.72 -2.20
CA TYR A 79 -2.30 -8.10 -2.31
C TYR A 79 -2.79 -8.90 -1.11
N SER A 80 -1.92 -9.63 -0.39
CA SER A 80 -2.32 -10.24 0.89
C SER A 80 -2.59 -9.18 1.96
N ALA A 81 -1.76 -8.14 2.04
CA ALA A 81 -1.98 -7.01 2.93
C ALA A 81 -3.25 -6.22 2.55
N PHE A 82 -3.49 -6.04 1.25
CA PHE A 82 -4.72 -5.44 0.75
C PHE A 82 -5.97 -6.23 1.16
N MET A 83 -5.94 -7.57 1.07
CA MET A 83 -7.09 -8.39 1.51
C MET A 83 -7.36 -8.25 3.02
N GLN A 84 -6.31 -8.16 3.85
CA GLN A 84 -6.45 -7.94 5.28
C GLN A 84 -7.00 -6.56 5.60
N TRP A 85 -6.51 -5.53 4.91
CA TRP A 85 -7.04 -4.18 5.02
C TRP A 85 -8.51 -4.12 4.60
N ALA A 86 -8.87 -4.76 3.49
CA ALA A 86 -10.25 -4.79 3.01
C ALA A 86 -11.21 -5.45 4.02
N ASP A 87 -10.78 -6.52 4.69
CA ASP A 87 -11.56 -7.19 5.75
C ASP A 87 -11.79 -6.31 6.99
N GLN A 88 -10.89 -5.38 7.25
CA GLN A 88 -10.94 -4.48 8.42
C GLN A 88 -11.64 -3.15 8.13
N CYS A 89 -11.55 -2.66 6.89
CA CYS A 89 -11.93 -1.28 6.54
C CYS A 89 -13.16 -1.19 5.64
N LEU A 90 -13.53 -2.25 4.92
CA LEU A 90 -14.78 -2.27 4.17
C LEU A 90 -15.89 -2.69 5.15
N ASP A 91 -16.65 -1.70 5.62
CA ASP A 91 -17.71 -1.88 6.62
C ASP A 91 -18.73 -2.98 6.21
N GLU A 92 -19.22 -3.71 7.20
CA GLU A 92 -20.31 -4.67 7.01
C GLU A 92 -21.59 -3.97 6.50
N PRO A 93 -22.29 -4.57 5.51
CA PRO A 93 -22.37 -6.01 5.27
C PRO A 93 -21.69 -6.52 3.98
N GLY A 94 -20.69 -5.83 3.43
CA GLY A 94 -20.25 -6.04 2.04
C GLY A 94 -19.07 -6.98 1.78
N TYR A 95 -18.13 -7.14 2.72
CA TYR A 95 -16.90 -7.89 2.48
C TYR A 95 -16.46 -8.71 3.68
N SER A 96 -15.88 -9.88 3.41
CA SER A 96 -15.17 -10.70 4.40
C SER A 96 -14.13 -11.55 3.67
N LEU A 97 -13.13 -12.07 4.38
CA LEU A 97 -12.11 -13.01 3.87
C LEU A 97 -12.66 -14.40 3.45
N ARG A 98 -13.90 -14.47 2.97
CA ARG A 98 -14.48 -15.63 2.30
C ARG A 98 -13.99 -15.70 0.86
N LEU A 99 -13.75 -16.92 0.39
CA LEU A 99 -13.19 -17.18 -0.95
C LEU A 99 -14.01 -16.54 -2.07
N GLU A 100 -15.33 -16.51 -1.96
CA GLU A 100 -16.22 -15.89 -2.95
C GLU A 100 -15.97 -14.38 -3.09
N HIS A 101 -15.87 -13.66 -1.96
CA HIS A 101 -15.63 -12.21 -1.94
C HIS A 101 -14.22 -11.88 -2.42
N VAL A 102 -13.23 -12.63 -1.95
CA VAL A 102 -11.83 -12.47 -2.36
C VAL A 102 -11.66 -12.73 -3.86
N ARG A 103 -12.29 -13.78 -4.41
CA ARG A 103 -12.26 -14.07 -5.86
C ARG A 103 -12.93 -12.99 -6.69
N ARG A 104 -14.08 -12.48 -6.23
CA ARG A 104 -14.79 -11.37 -6.87
C ARG A 104 -13.88 -10.14 -6.94
N LEU A 105 -13.39 -9.68 -5.79
CA LEU A 105 -12.62 -8.45 -5.66
C LEU A 105 -11.26 -8.55 -6.40
N MET A 106 -10.49 -9.62 -6.19
CA MET A 106 -9.24 -9.84 -6.94
C MET A 106 -9.47 -10.08 -8.43
N GLY A 107 -10.60 -10.69 -8.80
CA GLY A 107 -11.00 -10.92 -10.19
C GLY A 107 -11.30 -9.61 -10.92
N ASN A 108 -12.11 -8.75 -10.32
CA ASN A 108 -12.44 -7.43 -10.87
C ASN A 108 -11.19 -6.56 -11.00
N ILE A 109 -10.29 -6.58 -10.01
CA ILE A 109 -9.00 -5.86 -10.10
C ILE A 109 -8.12 -6.40 -11.22
N ARG A 110 -8.05 -7.73 -11.37
CA ARG A 110 -7.27 -8.35 -12.44
C ARG A 110 -7.85 -8.04 -13.82
N GLU A 111 -9.17 -8.02 -13.97
CA GLU A 111 -9.86 -7.64 -15.20
C GLU A 111 -9.60 -6.16 -15.55
N PHE A 112 -9.66 -5.27 -14.55
CA PHE A 112 -9.28 -3.87 -14.71
C PHE A 112 -7.82 -3.72 -15.15
N TYR A 113 -6.88 -4.45 -14.53
CA TYR A 113 -5.48 -4.40 -14.93
C TYR A 113 -5.28 -4.92 -16.36
N GLN A 114 -5.99 -5.99 -16.76
CA GLN A 114 -5.97 -6.47 -18.15
C GLN A 114 -6.41 -5.37 -19.12
N PHE A 115 -7.50 -4.66 -18.80
CA PHE A 115 -7.94 -3.51 -19.57
C PHE A 115 -6.85 -2.43 -19.68
N LEU A 116 -6.15 -2.11 -18.59
CA LEU A 116 -5.04 -1.14 -18.62
C LEU A 116 -3.87 -1.60 -19.50
N VAL A 117 -3.54 -2.90 -19.48
CA VAL A 117 -2.51 -3.47 -20.35
C VAL A 117 -2.93 -3.37 -21.81
N ASP A 118 -4.18 -3.71 -22.13
CA ASP A 118 -4.72 -3.64 -23.50
C ASP A 118 -4.74 -2.19 -24.05
N LYS A 119 -4.87 -1.20 -23.16
CA LYS A 119 -4.79 0.23 -23.46
C LYS A 119 -3.37 0.81 -23.38
N ALA A 120 -2.37 -0.02 -23.10
CA ALA A 120 -0.97 0.37 -22.90
C ALA A 120 -0.75 1.41 -21.76
N HIS A 121 -1.64 1.45 -20.77
CA HIS A 121 -1.48 2.20 -19.53
C HIS A 121 -0.66 1.45 -18.47
N MET A 122 -0.51 0.13 -18.64
CA MET A 122 0.20 -0.76 -17.72
C MET A 122 1.04 -1.76 -18.54
N SER A 123 2.18 -2.19 -18.00
CA SER A 123 3.15 -2.98 -18.78
C SER A 123 2.85 -4.49 -18.82
N ASN A 124 2.30 -5.07 -17.74
CA ASN A 124 2.09 -6.51 -17.60
C ASN A 124 1.15 -6.85 -16.43
N LEU A 125 0.72 -8.12 -16.34
CA LEU A 125 -0.15 -8.65 -15.26
C LEU A 125 0.54 -9.59 -14.27
N ARG A 126 1.88 -9.64 -14.28
CA ARG A 126 2.63 -10.71 -13.61
C ARG A 126 2.31 -10.80 -12.13
N GLU A 127 2.43 -9.70 -11.41
CA GLU A 127 2.30 -9.70 -9.95
C GLU A 127 0.84 -9.93 -9.50
N ILE A 128 -0.15 -9.30 -10.13
CA ILE A 128 -1.57 -9.53 -9.82
C ILE A 128 -2.00 -10.97 -10.14
N SER A 129 -1.50 -11.55 -11.23
CA SER A 129 -1.84 -12.93 -11.61
C SER A 129 -1.20 -13.92 -10.63
N SER A 130 0.07 -13.71 -10.26
CA SER A 130 0.71 -14.50 -9.20
C SER A 130 -0.02 -14.39 -7.86
N ALA A 131 -0.48 -13.19 -7.49
CA ALA A 131 -1.26 -12.98 -6.28
C ALA A 131 -2.61 -13.71 -6.34
N PHE A 132 -3.34 -13.57 -7.46
CA PHE A 132 -4.63 -14.24 -7.66
C PHE A 132 -4.49 -15.77 -7.55
N ASP A 133 -3.50 -16.36 -8.24
CA ASP A 133 -3.28 -17.80 -8.20
C ASP A 133 -2.89 -18.30 -6.80
N TYR A 134 -2.09 -17.52 -6.07
CA TYR A 134 -1.70 -17.85 -4.70
C TYR A 134 -2.87 -17.74 -3.72
N ILE A 135 -3.59 -16.62 -3.73
CA ILE A 135 -4.63 -16.28 -2.76
C ILE A 135 -5.91 -17.06 -3.04
N CYS A 136 -6.30 -17.16 -4.32
CA CYS A 136 -7.61 -17.66 -4.76
C CYS A 136 -7.57 -19.02 -5.47
N GLY A 137 -6.38 -19.53 -5.82
CA GLY A 137 -6.22 -20.72 -6.68
C GLY A 137 -6.54 -22.06 -6.01
N ARG A 138 -6.98 -22.05 -4.75
CA ARG A 138 -7.37 -23.25 -3.98
C ARG A 138 -8.79 -23.12 -3.45
N ASP A 139 -9.24 -24.12 -2.68
CA ASP A 139 -10.58 -24.19 -2.08
C ASP A 139 -10.75 -23.28 -0.85
N GLU A 140 -9.67 -22.64 -0.40
CA GLU A 140 -9.65 -21.71 0.74
C GLU A 140 -8.75 -20.51 0.42
N VAL A 141 -9.06 -19.35 1.01
CA VAL A 141 -8.25 -18.14 0.90
C VAL A 141 -6.90 -18.36 1.59
N ARG A 142 -5.81 -18.01 0.91
CA ARG A 142 -4.46 -18.03 1.48
C ARG A 142 -3.84 -16.66 1.46
N LEU A 143 -3.43 -16.18 2.62
CA LEU A 143 -2.68 -14.93 2.75
C LEU A 143 -1.21 -15.25 3.04
N ILE A 144 -0.30 -14.41 2.56
CA ILE A 144 1.11 -14.51 2.94
C ILE A 144 1.25 -13.96 4.37
N GLU A 145 1.31 -14.88 5.34
CA GLU A 145 1.39 -14.54 6.77
C GLU A 145 2.76 -13.95 7.15
N THR A 146 3.84 -14.43 6.51
CA THR A 146 5.19 -13.90 6.73
C THR A 146 5.66 -13.18 5.48
N LEU A 147 5.51 -11.87 5.48
CA LEU A 147 5.93 -11.02 4.36
C LEU A 147 7.45 -11.12 4.20
N PRO A 148 7.96 -11.46 2.99
CA PRO A 148 9.39 -11.72 2.75
C PRO A 148 10.16 -10.41 2.58
N TYR A 149 9.97 -9.48 3.51
CA TYR A 149 10.57 -8.16 3.46
C TYR A 149 12.10 -8.26 3.43
N THR A 150 12.70 -7.64 2.42
CA THR A 150 14.13 -7.42 2.32
C THR A 150 14.56 -6.14 3.05
N GLY A 151 13.58 -5.28 3.34
CA GLY A 151 13.72 -3.96 3.97
C GLY A 151 13.69 -2.80 2.95
N ALA A 152 13.80 -3.08 1.65
CA ALA A 152 13.77 -2.06 0.60
C ALA A 152 12.34 -1.67 0.17
N GLU A 153 11.37 -2.52 0.50
CA GLU A 153 9.96 -2.34 0.18
C GLU A 153 9.43 -1.07 0.83
N HIS A 154 8.46 -0.42 0.19
CA HIS A 154 7.77 0.72 0.78
C HIS A 154 7.01 0.32 2.04
N TRP A 155 7.00 1.23 3.00
CA TRP A 155 6.20 1.13 4.21
C TRP A 155 5.21 2.29 4.33
N LEU A 156 5.68 3.53 4.25
CA LEU A 156 4.86 4.70 4.54
C LEU A 156 5.34 5.93 3.77
N THR A 157 4.40 6.74 3.31
CA THR A 157 4.66 8.08 2.80
C THR A 157 4.17 9.11 3.81
N ALA A 158 5.07 9.73 4.58
CA ALA A 158 4.68 10.74 5.57
C ALA A 158 4.85 12.16 5.00
N ARG A 159 3.83 12.98 5.22
CA ARG A 159 3.74 14.36 4.72
C ARG A 159 3.67 15.33 5.90
N ALA A 160 4.48 16.39 5.86
CA ALA A 160 4.45 17.46 6.85
C ALA A 160 3.77 18.70 6.28
N THR A 161 2.63 19.06 6.86
CA THR A 161 1.94 20.34 6.66
C THR A 161 2.54 21.40 7.59
N PHE A 162 2.93 22.54 7.03
CA PHE A 162 3.35 23.70 7.82
C PHE A 162 2.24 24.77 7.79
N HIS A 163 2.32 25.77 8.67
CA HIS A 163 1.37 26.89 8.75
C HIS A 163 0.93 27.37 7.35
N GLU A 164 -0.38 27.49 7.15
CA GLU A 164 -1.12 27.74 5.88
C GLU A 164 -1.57 26.50 5.08
N GLY A 165 -1.52 25.29 5.65
CA GLY A 165 -2.21 24.12 5.06
C GLY A 165 -1.54 23.51 3.82
N ARG A 166 -0.44 24.12 3.33
CA ARG A 166 0.32 23.58 2.19
C ARG A 166 1.31 22.51 2.65
N VAL A 167 1.21 21.31 2.09
CA VAL A 167 2.22 20.26 2.23
C VAL A 167 3.52 20.76 1.59
N LYS A 168 4.56 20.97 2.40
CA LYS A 168 5.84 21.50 1.88
C LYS A 168 6.92 20.43 1.77
N ARG A 169 6.78 19.32 2.49
CA ARG A 169 7.79 18.25 2.56
C ARG A 169 7.15 16.88 2.76
N GLU A 170 7.66 15.94 1.97
CA GLU A 170 7.28 14.52 1.98
C GLU A 170 8.53 13.66 2.18
N ALA A 171 8.38 12.55 2.90
CA ALA A 171 9.40 11.53 3.00
C ALA A 171 8.80 10.14 2.80
N VAL A 172 9.44 9.35 1.95
CA VAL A 172 9.09 7.96 1.67
C VAL A 172 9.93 7.07 2.58
N PHE A 173 9.27 6.23 3.35
CA PHE A 173 9.83 5.28 4.29
C PHE A 173 9.68 3.86 3.73
N SER A 174 10.70 3.07 3.97
CA SER A 174 10.77 1.65 3.64
C SER A 174 10.55 0.79 4.88
N ILE A 175 10.35 -0.51 4.70
CA ILE A 175 10.23 -1.47 5.81
C ILE A 175 11.51 -1.48 6.67
N SER A 176 12.68 -1.27 6.07
CA SER A 176 13.91 -1.08 6.86
C SER A 176 13.86 0.15 7.76
N ASP A 177 13.20 1.23 7.33
CA ASP A 177 13.01 2.41 8.16
C ASP A 177 12.07 2.11 9.33
N GLN A 178 11.00 1.32 9.11
CA GLN A 178 10.11 0.83 10.16
C GLN A 178 10.88 0.03 11.22
N TRP A 179 11.63 -0.99 10.79
CA TRP A 179 12.42 -1.82 11.71
C TRP A 179 13.46 -1.01 12.48
N LEU A 180 14.08 -0.02 11.84
CA LEU A 180 15.00 0.88 12.52
C LEU A 180 14.29 1.78 13.54
N LEU A 181 13.04 2.21 13.29
CA LEU A 181 12.23 2.94 14.25
C LEU A 181 11.82 2.06 15.44
N LEU A 182 11.42 0.80 15.19
CA LEU A 182 11.11 -0.18 16.24
C LEU A 182 12.33 -0.42 17.15
N LEU A 183 13.51 -0.63 16.56
CA LEU A 183 14.76 -0.80 17.30
C LEU A 183 15.17 0.47 18.05
N LEU A 184 14.95 1.64 17.46
CA LEU A 184 15.21 2.92 18.14
C LEU A 184 14.31 3.07 19.38
N ALA A 185 13.03 2.72 19.25
CA ALA A 185 12.08 2.74 20.37
C ALA A 185 12.50 1.76 21.47
N SER A 186 12.92 0.54 21.12
CA SER A 186 13.35 -0.48 22.09
C SER A 186 14.61 -0.10 22.88
N VAL A 187 15.45 0.79 22.33
CA VAL A 187 16.61 1.38 23.05
C VAL A 187 16.34 2.75 23.65
N GLY A 188 15.07 3.13 23.81
CA GLY A 188 14.64 4.37 24.46
C GLY A 188 14.91 5.64 23.65
N GLY A 189 14.85 5.58 22.32
CA GLY A 189 14.98 6.75 21.45
C GLY A 189 16.41 7.24 21.23
N SER A 190 17.42 6.48 21.68
CA SER A 190 18.82 6.93 21.64
C SER A 190 19.53 6.62 20.31
N TRP A 191 19.67 7.64 19.46
CA TRP A 191 20.47 7.55 18.22
C TRP A 191 21.93 7.10 18.46
N ASN A 192 22.52 7.51 19.58
CA ASN A 192 23.87 7.09 19.96
C ASN A 192 23.91 5.59 20.28
N HIS A 193 22.88 5.05 20.93
CA HIS A 193 22.78 3.63 21.18
C HIS A 193 22.62 2.84 19.87
N MET A 194 21.76 3.30 18.96
CA MET A 194 21.62 2.71 17.62
C MET A 194 22.94 2.69 16.85
N GLY A 195 23.73 3.76 16.91
CA GLY A 195 25.07 3.81 16.28
C GLY A 195 26.07 2.81 16.87
N ARG A 196 25.98 2.53 18.18
CA ARG A 196 26.78 1.48 18.83
C ARG A 196 26.35 0.10 18.38
N LEU A 197 25.04 -0.19 18.33
CA LEU A 197 24.51 -1.46 17.82
C LEU A 197 24.93 -1.72 16.37
N ALA A 198 24.88 -0.70 15.51
CA ALA A 198 25.35 -0.84 14.12
C ALA A 198 26.84 -1.16 14.02
N SER A 199 27.63 -0.82 15.04
CA SER A 199 29.07 -1.12 15.10
C SER A 199 29.36 -2.54 15.59
N THR A 200 28.40 -3.26 16.17
CA THR A 200 28.55 -4.66 16.58
C THR A 200 28.18 -5.64 15.45
N VAL A 201 27.50 -5.17 14.40
CA VAL A 201 27.27 -5.95 13.17
C VAL A 201 28.60 -6.13 12.42
N SER A 202 28.79 -7.29 11.78
CA SER A 202 30.02 -7.62 11.05
C SER A 202 30.49 -6.49 10.12
N THR A 203 31.79 -6.38 9.87
CA THR A 203 32.43 -5.26 9.16
C THR A 203 31.87 -4.97 7.77
N ARG A 204 31.31 -5.95 7.06
CA ARG A 204 30.63 -5.74 5.76
C ARG A 204 29.19 -5.22 5.92
N GLY A 205 28.45 -5.62 6.96
CA GLY A 205 27.08 -5.18 7.22
C GLY A 205 26.97 -3.86 8.01
N GLY A 206 27.93 -3.58 8.89
CA GLY A 206 27.91 -2.41 9.78
C GLY A 206 27.96 -1.06 9.05
N GLY A 207 28.64 -0.99 7.90
CA GLY A 207 28.63 0.22 7.05
C GLY A 207 27.25 0.53 6.48
N THR A 208 26.55 -0.50 5.99
CA THR A 208 25.19 -0.39 5.44
C THR A 208 24.19 -0.01 6.52
N ARG A 209 24.27 -0.60 7.72
CA ARG A 209 23.36 -0.26 8.84
C ARG A 209 23.56 1.16 9.34
N LYS A 210 24.79 1.65 9.43
CA LYS A 210 25.09 3.05 9.78
C LYS A 210 24.50 4.02 8.75
N LEU A 211 24.63 3.70 7.47
CA LEU A 211 24.04 4.51 6.40
C LEU A 211 22.51 4.51 6.46
N ALA A 212 21.90 3.36 6.73
CA ALA A 212 20.45 3.25 6.90
C ALA A 212 19.93 4.10 8.08
N ILE A 213 20.59 4.04 9.25
CA ILE A 213 20.26 4.89 10.40
C ILE A 213 20.39 6.38 10.06
N TYR A 214 21.47 6.76 9.38
CA TYR A 214 21.69 8.15 8.94
C TYR A 214 20.58 8.62 7.99
N ASN A 215 20.20 7.79 7.02
CA ASN A 215 19.15 8.08 6.06
C ASN A 215 17.78 8.22 6.74
N LEU A 216 17.42 7.32 7.65
CA LEU A 216 16.21 7.41 8.46
C LEU A 216 16.16 8.75 9.21
N ARG A 217 17.24 9.09 9.93
CA ARG A 217 17.31 10.36 10.68
C ARG A 217 17.13 11.59 9.77
N ARG A 218 17.70 11.55 8.56
CA ARG A 218 17.52 12.60 7.55
C ARG A 218 16.07 12.69 7.05
N LYS A 219 15.40 11.55 6.83
CA LYS A 219 13.97 11.49 6.45
C LYS A 219 13.11 12.12 7.54
N LEU A 220 13.28 11.70 8.80
CA LEU A 220 12.55 12.25 9.95
C LEU A 220 12.77 13.75 10.10
N LYS A 221 14.00 14.23 9.99
CA LYS A 221 14.31 15.67 10.03
C LYS A 221 13.63 16.45 8.92
N ARG A 222 13.50 15.87 7.71
CA ARG A 222 12.83 16.52 6.58
C ARG A 222 11.37 16.82 6.90
N ILE A 223 10.68 15.91 7.57
CA ILE A 223 9.26 16.04 7.93
C ILE A 223 9.02 16.57 9.36
N GLY A 224 10.08 16.89 10.11
CA GLY A 224 9.96 17.48 11.45
C GLY A 224 9.82 16.50 12.63
N TYR A 225 10.00 15.21 12.38
CA TYR A 225 9.83 14.13 13.38
C TYR A 225 11.16 13.63 13.99
N GLU A 226 12.28 14.34 13.81
CA GLU A 226 13.59 13.89 14.33
C GLU A 226 13.61 13.69 15.86
N ASN A 227 12.84 14.50 16.59
CA ASN A 227 12.78 14.50 18.06
C ASN A 227 11.63 13.67 18.63
N LYS A 228 10.72 13.19 17.77
CA LYS A 228 9.57 12.34 18.14
C LYS A 228 9.34 11.25 17.08
N PRO A 229 10.33 10.39 16.80
CA PRO A 229 10.21 9.32 15.82
C PRO A 229 9.04 8.35 16.12
N GLU A 230 8.68 8.20 17.38
CA GLU A 230 7.59 7.35 17.85
C GLU A 230 6.21 7.75 17.32
N ASP A 231 5.98 9.05 17.06
CA ASP A 231 4.71 9.54 16.53
C ASP A 231 4.43 8.98 15.12
N ILE A 232 5.46 8.53 14.38
CA ILE A 232 5.30 7.86 13.09
C ILE A 232 4.87 6.40 13.25
N LEU A 233 5.38 5.70 14.27
CA LEU A 233 5.05 4.30 14.54
C LEU A 233 3.58 4.15 14.98
N MET A 234 3.12 5.06 15.85
CA MET A 234 1.77 5.03 16.42
C MET A 234 0.65 5.15 15.39
N CYS A 235 0.93 5.68 14.21
CA CYS A 235 -0.04 5.81 13.13
C CYS A 235 -0.15 4.56 12.24
N THR A 236 0.73 3.56 12.38
CA THR A 236 0.93 2.57 11.31
C THR A 236 1.14 1.13 11.75
N CYS A 237 1.58 0.85 12.99
CA CYS A 237 1.73 -0.53 13.47
C CYS A 237 1.49 -0.69 14.97
N SER A 238 0.97 -1.85 15.36
CA SER A 238 1.07 -2.34 16.73
C SER A 238 2.52 -2.73 17.02
N LEU A 239 3.07 -2.22 18.13
CA LEU A 239 4.34 -2.69 18.69
C LEU A 239 4.10 -4.09 19.30
N ASP A 240 4.21 -5.15 18.51
CA ASP A 240 4.23 -6.52 19.02
C ASP A 240 5.65 -7.11 19.02
N ASP A 241 5.85 -8.15 19.83
CA ASP A 241 7.15 -8.80 20.02
C ASP A 241 7.66 -9.47 18.73
N ASP A 242 6.75 -9.86 17.82
CA ASP A 242 7.07 -10.54 16.57
C ASP A 242 7.68 -9.57 15.54
N GLU A 243 7.18 -8.33 15.45
CA GLU A 243 7.78 -7.26 14.64
C GLU A 243 9.15 -6.83 15.18
N LEU A 244 9.32 -6.76 16.50
CA LEU A 244 10.60 -6.44 17.11
C LEU A 244 11.65 -7.54 16.87
N ASP A 245 11.25 -8.82 16.95
CA ASP A 245 12.13 -9.94 16.63
C ASP A 245 12.52 -9.93 15.14
N ARG A 246 11.58 -9.63 14.23
CA ARG A 246 11.87 -9.45 12.80
C ARG A 246 12.86 -8.31 12.55
N ALA A 247 12.64 -7.16 13.16
CA ALA A 247 13.55 -6.01 13.08
C ALA A 247 14.96 -6.38 13.57
N THR A 248 15.04 -7.10 14.69
CA THR A 248 16.30 -7.58 15.28
C THR A 248 17.01 -8.57 14.36
N ARG A 249 16.29 -9.56 13.82
CA ARG A 249 16.85 -10.52 12.86
C ARG A 249 17.37 -9.84 11.62
N TRP A 250 16.61 -8.93 11.01
CA TRP A 250 17.08 -8.17 9.84
C TRP A 250 18.33 -7.36 10.15
N PHE A 251 18.36 -6.66 11.30
CA PHE A 251 19.45 -5.76 11.64
C PHE A 251 20.79 -6.49 11.88
N PHE A 252 20.75 -7.63 12.59
CA PHE A 252 21.95 -8.36 13.01
C PHE A 252 22.33 -9.56 12.14
N ARG A 253 21.37 -10.17 11.42
CA ARG A 253 21.61 -11.40 10.63
C ARG A 253 21.59 -11.19 9.11
N GLY A 254 21.06 -10.06 8.64
CA GLY A 254 21.06 -9.67 7.23
C GLY A 254 22.33 -8.96 6.79
#